data_AF-A0A0K1PTG5-F1
#
_entry.id   AF-A0A0K1PTG5-F1
#
_cell.length_a   1.000
_cell.length_b   1.000
_cell.length_c   1.000
_cell.angle_alpha   90.00
_cell.angle_beta   90.00
_cell.angle_gamma   90.00
#
_symmetry.space_group_name_H-M   'P 1'
#
loop_
_entity.id
_entity.type
_entity.pdbx_description
1 polymer ?
#
loop_
_entity_poly.entity_id
_entity_poly.type
_entity_poly.pdbx_seq_one_letter_code
_entity_poly.pdbx_strand_id
1 'polypeptide(L)'
;MRFAWLGAGALSLVLAAGCSSTDPAPKEGKASAVSQAIQGGTLDSAHPFAVGVCIGGSGPGQCQGFCSGALIAPNVVVTARHCVNKTEQTIDCSKNPTFGDLEARTFSVTTNASMWSGSTGWHQVMDHAVPDDDHICGHDIALLILDDVIEETEAKPIVPGVQYPMWKSIYSHSFTAVGYGVTSPQGPGVGQRRIKRGIPVLCVPGSPKADCGGVINDNEFIGGDGTCSGDSGSSAYDDNTFSKADGNGALSFGVLSRGGEENGQCVGSIYTRLDAYRDLIINTVKQASNNWKLYPEPAWTAPAPPEADAGAKDSGAPPTPAPKSFGDDCTDGSECESAVCATDSNDKSTCSTACDATDATSCPDGYVCESDVCLPKKAEASKPQTTTTTTSGCAVASTGQTRTSWAGAELGLMVALGLLAVRRRSNSSESRDS
;
A
#
# COMPACT_ATOMS: atom_id res chain seq x y z
N MET A 1 -26.49 -78.07 58.25
CA MET A 1 -27.94 -78.02 58.03
C MET A 1 -28.21 -77.60 56.59
N ARG A 2 -29.32 -78.09 56.02
CA ARG A 2 -29.68 -78.15 54.59
C ARG A 2 -30.17 -76.80 54.01
N PHE A 3 -30.47 -76.84 52.70
CA PHE A 3 -31.12 -75.86 51.77
C PHE A 3 -30.10 -75.06 50.94
N ALA A 4 -29.86 -75.28 49.63
CA ALA A 4 -30.71 -75.49 48.43
C ALA A 4 -31.61 -74.30 48.08
N TRP A 5 -31.39 -73.66 46.91
CA TRP A 5 -32.35 -73.46 45.80
C TRP A 5 -31.75 -72.64 44.62
N LEU A 6 -31.95 -73.19 43.40
CA LEU A 6 -32.05 -72.68 42.00
C LEU A 6 -31.42 -71.32 41.58
N GLY A 7 -30.91 -71.11 40.36
CA GLY A 7 -30.98 -71.84 39.09
C GLY A 7 -31.10 -70.85 37.89
N ALA A 8 -30.66 -71.31 36.70
CA ALA A 8 -30.76 -70.71 35.36
C ALA A 8 -29.74 -69.59 35.00
N GLY A 9 -29.06 -69.59 33.85
CA GLY A 9 -29.05 -70.47 32.69
C GLY A 9 -28.24 -69.77 31.59
N ALA A 10 -27.25 -70.45 31.02
CA ALA A 10 -26.41 -69.97 29.92
C ALA A 10 -26.87 -70.61 28.60
N LEU A 11 -26.93 -69.83 27.51
CA LEU A 11 -26.96 -70.36 26.15
C LEU A 11 -26.25 -69.41 25.16
N SER A 12 -25.05 -69.84 24.79
CA SER A 12 -24.33 -69.80 23.50
C SER A 12 -24.68 -68.77 22.40
N LEU A 13 -23.62 -68.20 21.80
CA LEU A 13 -23.37 -68.36 20.36
C LEU A 13 -21.87 -68.19 20.03
N VAL A 14 -21.27 -69.24 19.48
CA VAL A 14 -19.92 -69.30 18.87
C VAL A 14 -20.13 -69.50 17.38
N LEU A 15 -19.38 -68.79 16.53
CA LEU A 15 -18.91 -69.28 15.22
C LEU A 15 -17.65 -68.49 14.80
N ALA A 16 -16.72 -69.20 14.19
CA ALA A 16 -15.30 -68.92 14.08
C ALA A 16 -14.80 -68.72 12.63
N ALA A 17 -13.54 -68.26 12.53
CA ALA A 17 -12.59 -68.33 11.40
C ALA A 17 -12.88 -67.41 10.19
N GLY A 18 -11.93 -66.68 9.58
CA GLY A 18 -10.47 -66.70 9.64
C GLY A 18 -9.90 -66.87 8.22
N CYS A 19 -9.21 -65.84 7.70
CA CYS A 19 -8.08 -65.98 6.76
C CYS A 19 -7.25 -64.69 6.68
N SER A 20 -5.93 -64.88 6.65
CA SER A 20 -4.84 -63.92 6.66
C SER A 20 -4.13 -63.95 5.30
N SER A 21 -3.69 -62.79 4.79
CA SER A 21 -2.53 -62.66 3.88
C SER A 21 -1.95 -61.24 3.96
N THR A 22 -0.63 -61.17 3.91
CA THR A 22 0.36 -60.10 4.16
C THR A 22 0.57 -59.03 3.06
N ASP A 23 0.72 -57.76 3.48
CA ASP A 23 1.53 -56.57 3.04
C ASP A 23 1.96 -56.32 1.56
N PRO A 24 2.29 -55.06 1.09
CA PRO A 24 2.66 -53.84 1.85
C PRO A 24 1.98 -52.51 1.41
N ALA A 25 2.24 -51.45 2.18
CA ALA A 25 1.87 -50.06 1.87
C ALA A 25 2.39 -49.53 0.50
N PRO A 26 1.66 -48.59 -0.11
CA PRO A 26 2.31 -47.46 -0.77
C PRO A 26 1.70 -46.08 -0.41
N LYS A 27 2.57 -45.26 0.18
CA LYS A 27 2.91 -43.84 -0.12
C LYS A 27 1.80 -42.79 -0.31
N GLU A 28 1.94 -41.76 0.52
CA GLU A 28 1.82 -40.32 0.22
C GLU A 28 0.78 -39.91 -0.83
N GLY A 29 -0.41 -39.53 -0.34
CA GLY A 29 -1.26 -38.54 -0.99
C GLY A 29 -1.18 -37.25 -0.16
N LYS A 30 -0.50 -36.25 -0.71
CA LYS A 30 -0.25 -34.93 -0.13
C LYS A 30 -1.46 -34.42 0.66
N ALA A 31 -1.24 -34.07 1.92
CA ALA A 31 -2.13 -33.16 2.61
C ALA A 31 -2.28 -31.93 1.71
N SER A 32 -3.50 -31.65 1.25
CA SER A 32 -3.83 -30.33 0.72
C SER A 32 -3.52 -29.35 1.83
N ALA A 33 -2.39 -28.65 1.69
CA ALA A 33 -1.99 -27.59 2.59
C ALA A 33 -3.09 -26.54 2.55
N VAL A 34 -3.87 -26.46 3.63
CA VAL A 34 -4.80 -25.36 3.86
C VAL A 34 -3.92 -24.14 4.14
N SER A 35 -3.66 -23.36 3.09
CA SER A 35 -2.91 -22.10 3.16
C SER A 35 -3.83 -21.03 3.74
N GLN A 36 -3.59 -20.63 4.99
CA GLN A 36 -4.15 -19.39 5.53
C GLN A 36 -3.08 -18.74 6.42
N ALA A 37 -2.62 -17.56 5.99
CA ALA A 37 -1.67 -16.67 6.64
C ALA A 37 -2.20 -15.21 6.56
N ILE A 38 -1.39 -14.13 6.74
CA ILE A 38 -1.75 -12.74 6.32
C ILE A 38 -2.69 -12.88 5.14
N GLN A 39 -3.96 -12.45 5.21
CA GLN A 39 -5.03 -13.00 4.35
C GLN A 39 -4.57 -13.27 2.90
N GLY A 40 -4.46 -14.58 2.57
CA GLY A 40 -3.93 -15.07 1.28
C GLY A 40 -2.41 -15.32 1.21
N GLY A 41 -1.69 -15.25 2.32
CA GLY A 41 -0.24 -15.41 2.45
C GLY A 41 0.16 -16.82 2.89
N THR A 42 1.44 -16.99 3.21
CA THR A 42 2.04 -18.26 3.68
C THR A 42 2.85 -18.08 4.96
N LEU A 43 3.13 -19.17 5.69
CA LEU A 43 4.05 -19.14 6.83
C LEU A 43 5.44 -18.65 6.40
N ASP A 44 6.08 -17.89 7.27
CA ASP A 44 7.43 -17.38 7.05
C ASP A 44 8.38 -17.73 8.20
N SER A 45 9.46 -18.41 7.87
CA SER A 45 10.58 -18.67 8.79
C SER A 45 11.89 -18.07 8.29
N ALA A 46 11.89 -17.36 7.17
CA ALA A 46 13.10 -16.90 6.48
C ALA A 46 13.48 -15.44 6.79
N HIS A 47 12.54 -14.63 7.31
CA HIS A 47 12.73 -13.19 7.45
C HIS A 47 12.70 -12.74 8.94
N PRO A 48 13.73 -13.08 9.75
CA PRO A 48 13.76 -12.77 11.18
C PRO A 48 13.81 -11.27 11.51
N PHE A 49 14.10 -10.41 10.54
CA PHE A 49 14.01 -8.96 10.66
C PHE A 49 12.56 -8.44 10.76
N ALA A 50 11.59 -9.22 10.28
CA ALA A 50 10.18 -8.96 10.53
C ALA A 50 9.85 -9.59 11.89
N VAL A 51 9.65 -8.74 12.88
CA VAL A 51 9.63 -9.13 14.30
C VAL A 51 8.22 -9.11 14.86
N GLY A 52 7.97 -9.96 15.85
CA GLY A 52 6.77 -9.93 16.66
C GLY A 52 6.95 -8.96 17.83
N VAL A 53 5.99 -8.06 18.04
CA VAL A 53 5.95 -7.13 19.18
C VAL A 53 4.95 -7.66 20.20
N CYS A 54 5.46 -8.06 21.35
CA CYS A 54 4.71 -8.65 22.46
C CYS A 54 4.39 -7.57 23.49
N ILE A 55 3.10 -7.34 23.71
CA ILE A 55 2.60 -6.29 24.61
C ILE A 55 2.18 -6.94 25.93
N GLY A 56 2.70 -6.46 27.06
CA GLY A 56 2.36 -6.93 28.40
C GLY A 56 2.96 -8.29 28.79
N GLY A 57 4.02 -8.73 28.10
CA GLY A 57 4.73 -9.98 28.37
C GLY A 57 6.18 -9.92 27.90
N SER A 58 7.00 -10.88 28.35
CA SER A 58 8.45 -10.92 28.11
C SER A 58 8.95 -12.25 27.55
N GLY A 59 8.05 -13.08 27.00
CA GLY A 59 8.44 -14.40 26.52
C GLY A 59 7.30 -15.20 25.89
N PRO A 60 7.59 -16.44 25.44
CA PRO A 60 6.69 -17.25 24.64
C PRO A 60 5.37 -17.51 25.38
N GLY A 61 4.26 -17.20 24.71
CA GLY A 61 2.91 -17.40 25.24
C GLY A 61 2.53 -16.49 26.42
N GLN A 62 3.35 -15.49 26.75
CA GLN A 62 3.06 -14.51 27.81
C GLN A 62 2.49 -13.18 27.27
N CYS A 63 2.38 -13.04 25.95
CA CYS A 63 1.89 -11.81 25.32
C CYS A 63 0.40 -11.60 25.58
N GLN A 64 0.05 -10.40 26.04
CA GLN A 64 -1.34 -9.97 26.27
C GLN A 64 -1.89 -9.20 25.07
N GLY A 65 -1.00 -8.64 24.24
CA GLY A 65 -1.31 -8.06 22.94
C GLY A 65 -0.23 -8.41 21.92
N PHE A 66 -0.60 -8.35 20.65
CA PHE A 66 0.24 -8.75 19.52
C PHE A 66 0.28 -7.62 18.50
N CYS A 67 1.48 -7.17 18.19
CA CYS A 67 1.79 -6.33 17.05
C CYS A 67 2.95 -6.95 16.26
N SER A 68 3.29 -6.31 15.16
CA SER A 68 4.43 -6.60 14.32
C SER A 68 5.38 -5.40 14.27
N GLY A 69 6.58 -5.61 13.76
CA GLY A 69 7.56 -4.55 13.54
C GLY A 69 8.63 -4.98 12.54
N ALA A 70 9.56 -4.08 12.27
CA ALA A 70 10.75 -4.37 11.48
C ALA A 70 12.03 -3.88 12.16
N LEU A 71 13.05 -4.74 12.22
CA LEU A 71 14.38 -4.42 12.72
C LEU A 71 15.10 -3.52 11.70
N ILE A 72 15.29 -2.23 12.01
CA ILE A 72 15.91 -1.24 11.10
C ILE A 72 17.35 -0.88 11.48
N ALA A 73 17.75 -1.23 12.71
CA ALA A 73 19.12 -1.24 13.19
C ALA A 73 19.29 -2.36 14.22
N PRO A 74 20.51 -2.79 14.58
CA PRO A 74 20.71 -3.95 15.45
C PRO A 74 19.98 -3.91 16.80
N ASN A 75 19.62 -2.73 17.31
CA ASN A 75 18.83 -2.57 18.53
C ASN A 75 17.64 -1.61 18.37
N VAL A 76 17.13 -1.42 17.14
CA VAL A 76 15.98 -0.53 16.88
C VAL A 76 14.97 -1.20 15.97
N VAL A 77 13.73 -1.25 16.44
CA VAL A 77 12.56 -1.75 15.70
C VAL A 77 11.62 -0.60 15.39
N VAL A 78 11.15 -0.50 14.15
CA VAL A 78 10.04 0.38 13.79
C VAL A 78 8.72 -0.39 13.85
N THR A 79 7.68 0.24 14.39
CA THR A 79 6.33 -0.30 14.53
C THR A 79 5.30 0.84 14.49
N ALA A 80 4.01 0.53 14.64
CA ALA A 80 2.95 1.52 14.75
C ALA A 80 2.89 2.09 16.18
N ARG A 81 2.59 3.38 16.33
CA ARG A 81 2.50 4.04 17.64
C ARG A 81 1.34 3.50 18.46
N HIS A 82 0.23 3.12 17.83
CA HIS A 82 -0.90 2.51 18.55
C HIS A 82 -0.57 1.15 19.20
N CYS A 83 0.58 0.54 18.85
CA CYS A 83 1.08 -0.65 19.55
C CYS A 83 1.68 -0.33 20.93
N VAL A 84 2.07 0.93 21.16
CA VAL A 84 2.69 1.37 22.42
C VAL A 84 1.92 2.46 23.14
N ASN A 85 1.08 3.25 22.45
CA ASN A 85 0.22 4.26 23.02
C ASN A 85 -1.24 3.83 23.00
N LYS A 86 -2.01 4.31 23.98
CA LYS A 86 -3.46 4.14 24.00
C LYS A 86 -4.08 4.83 22.79
N THR A 87 -5.07 4.17 22.18
CA THR A 87 -5.85 4.71 21.06
C THR A 87 -7.32 4.34 21.20
N GLU A 88 -8.19 5.09 20.54
CA GLU A 88 -9.56 4.67 20.30
C GLU A 88 -9.60 3.45 19.37
N GLN A 89 -10.63 2.63 19.51
CA GLN A 89 -10.83 1.42 18.68
C GLN A 89 -11.24 1.75 17.25
N THR A 90 -11.87 2.90 17.03
CA THR A 90 -12.32 3.35 15.71
C THR A 90 -11.73 4.72 15.43
N ILE A 91 -10.99 4.83 14.34
CA ILE A 91 -10.28 6.05 13.96
C ILE A 91 -11.07 6.77 12.88
N ASP A 92 -11.53 7.97 13.21
CA ASP A 92 -12.14 8.90 12.26
C ASP A 92 -11.23 10.12 12.10
N CYS A 93 -10.41 10.13 11.05
CA CYS A 93 -9.45 11.21 10.80
C CYS A 93 -10.10 12.58 10.62
N SER A 94 -11.40 12.65 10.28
CA SER A 94 -12.11 13.93 10.19
C SER A 94 -12.32 14.61 11.54
N LYS A 95 -12.21 13.84 12.63
CA LYS A 95 -12.30 14.33 14.01
C LYS A 95 -10.94 14.64 14.63
N ASN A 96 -9.86 14.44 13.87
CA ASN A 96 -8.50 14.72 14.29
C ASN A 96 -8.13 14.05 15.63
N PRO A 97 -8.28 12.71 15.75
CA PRO A 97 -8.09 12.01 17.02
C PRO A 97 -6.61 11.98 17.41
N THR A 98 -6.34 11.95 18.71
CA THR A 98 -4.98 11.94 19.25
C THR A 98 -4.67 10.67 20.05
N PHE A 99 -3.39 10.34 20.16
CA PHE A 99 -2.90 9.27 21.01
C PHE A 99 -3.04 9.65 22.49
N GLY A 100 -3.37 8.67 23.31
CA GLY A 100 -3.28 8.78 24.76
C GLY A 100 -1.87 8.46 25.27
N ASP A 101 -1.77 8.33 26.59
CA ASP A 101 -0.53 7.95 27.27
C ASP A 101 0.08 6.65 26.73
N LEU A 102 1.37 6.46 27.01
CA LEU A 102 2.04 5.17 26.84
C LEU A 102 1.24 4.07 27.57
N GLU A 103 1.12 2.92 26.94
CA GLU A 103 0.55 1.73 27.56
C GLU A 103 1.37 1.35 28.79
N ALA A 104 0.70 1.13 29.92
CA ALA A 104 1.33 0.78 31.20
C ALA A 104 1.73 -0.70 31.22
N ARG A 105 2.48 -1.13 30.20
CA ARG A 105 2.83 -2.51 29.90
C ARG A 105 4.30 -2.59 29.51
N THR A 106 4.90 -3.74 29.77
CA THR A 106 6.22 -4.06 29.25
C THR A 106 6.12 -4.49 27.80
N PHE A 107 7.11 -4.17 26.99
CA PHE A 107 7.20 -4.60 25.61
C PHE A 107 8.43 -5.48 25.41
N SER A 108 8.26 -6.54 24.65
CA SER A 108 9.37 -7.36 24.16
C SER A 108 9.22 -7.63 22.68
N VAL A 109 10.35 -7.83 22.02
CA VAL A 109 10.44 -8.13 20.59
C VAL A 109 10.95 -9.54 20.42
N THR A 110 10.43 -10.27 19.43
CA THR A 110 10.98 -11.57 19.05
C THR A 110 11.23 -11.70 17.56
N THR A 111 12.37 -12.29 17.21
CA THR A 111 12.76 -12.65 15.83
C THR A 111 12.22 -14.02 15.42
N ASN A 112 11.66 -14.78 16.38
CA ASN A 112 11.11 -16.11 16.14
C ASN A 112 9.91 -16.06 15.22
N ALA A 113 9.79 -17.05 14.34
CA ALA A 113 8.61 -17.20 13.49
C ALA A 113 7.31 -17.46 14.28
N SER A 114 7.41 -17.89 15.55
CA SER A 114 6.28 -18.17 16.43
C SER A 114 6.48 -17.49 17.78
N MET A 115 5.54 -16.64 18.19
CA MET A 115 5.52 -15.97 19.51
C MET A 115 5.03 -16.91 20.64
N TRP A 116 4.64 -18.14 20.31
CA TRP A 116 4.12 -19.13 21.27
C TRP A 116 5.17 -20.12 21.74
N SER A 117 6.36 -20.09 21.14
CA SER A 117 7.40 -21.09 21.33
C SER A 117 8.78 -20.45 21.21
N GLY A 118 9.80 -21.12 21.75
CA GLY A 118 11.18 -20.62 21.72
C GLY A 118 11.52 -19.82 22.97
N SER A 119 12.59 -20.23 23.65
CA SER A 119 13.11 -19.58 24.86
C SER A 119 14.25 -18.59 24.58
N THR A 120 14.64 -18.44 23.31
CA THR A 120 15.70 -17.55 22.81
C THR A 120 15.14 -16.63 21.73
N GLY A 121 15.86 -15.58 21.35
CA GLY A 121 15.40 -14.59 20.35
C GLY A 121 14.25 -13.73 20.86
N TRP A 122 14.31 -13.36 22.13
CA TRP A 122 13.40 -12.43 22.81
C TRP A 122 14.23 -11.31 23.42
N HIS A 123 13.90 -10.07 23.08
CA HIS A 123 14.64 -8.86 23.43
C HIS A 123 13.72 -7.91 24.18
N GLN A 124 14.17 -7.29 25.28
CA GLN A 124 13.34 -6.33 25.98
C GLN A 124 13.42 -4.97 25.29
N VAL A 125 12.32 -4.23 25.35
CA VAL A 125 12.32 -2.83 24.96
C VAL A 125 12.65 -2.01 26.21
N MET A 126 13.74 -1.25 26.15
CA MET A 126 14.15 -0.36 27.25
C MET A 126 13.64 1.06 27.10
N ASP A 127 13.38 1.50 25.88
CA ASP A 127 12.93 2.86 25.58
C ASP A 127 12.19 2.92 24.24
N HIS A 128 11.59 4.06 23.92
CA HIS A 128 10.87 4.28 22.68
C HIS A 128 10.98 5.73 22.20
N ALA A 129 10.73 5.96 20.91
CA ALA A 129 10.58 7.28 20.33
C ALA A 129 9.33 7.35 19.46
N VAL A 130 8.63 8.47 19.51
CA VAL A 130 7.43 8.79 18.74
C VAL A 130 7.49 10.22 18.22
N PRO A 131 6.71 10.59 17.19
CA PRO A 131 6.56 11.99 16.81
C PRO A 131 6.02 12.85 17.96
N ASP A 132 6.45 14.11 18.01
CA ASP A 132 5.93 15.11 18.97
C ASP A 132 4.44 15.40 18.76
N ASP A 133 4.01 15.37 17.49
CA ASP A 133 2.60 15.46 17.13
C ASP A 133 1.87 14.17 17.55
N ASP A 134 0.80 14.32 18.33
CA ASP A 134 0.02 13.22 18.89
C ASP A 134 -1.22 12.84 18.05
N HIS A 135 -1.47 13.48 16.90
CA HIS A 135 -2.57 13.09 16.03
C HIS A 135 -2.33 11.71 15.41
N ILE A 136 -3.34 10.83 15.47
CA ILE A 136 -3.21 9.45 15.02
C ILE A 136 -2.96 9.38 13.51
N CYS A 137 -3.76 10.10 12.73
CA CYS A 137 -3.66 10.08 11.29
C CYS A 137 -2.43 10.87 10.86
N GLY A 138 -1.52 10.21 10.15
CA GLY A 138 -0.23 10.76 9.79
C GLY A 138 0.90 10.33 10.71
N HIS A 139 0.67 10.18 12.03
CA HIS A 139 1.74 10.04 13.04
C HIS A 139 1.71 8.71 13.80
N ASP A 140 1.07 7.69 13.24
CA ASP A 140 1.05 6.34 13.81
C ASP A 140 2.34 5.58 13.50
N ILE A 141 3.44 6.02 14.10
CA ILE A 141 4.77 5.41 14.03
C ILE A 141 5.47 5.51 15.38
N ALA A 142 6.10 4.41 15.78
CA ALA A 142 6.96 4.34 16.96
C ALA A 142 8.25 3.58 16.64
N LEU A 143 9.31 3.94 17.34
CA LEU A 143 10.58 3.23 17.34
C LEU A 143 10.80 2.64 18.72
N LEU A 144 11.09 1.36 18.79
CA LEU A 144 11.41 0.64 20.03
C LEU A 144 12.93 0.47 20.10
N ILE A 145 13.52 0.89 21.21
CA ILE A 145 14.94 0.73 21.50
C ILE A 145 15.10 -0.50 22.38
N LEU A 146 15.86 -1.48 21.90
CA LEU A 146 16.10 -2.73 22.60
C LEU A 146 17.21 -2.58 23.64
N ASP A 147 17.12 -3.37 24.72
CA ASP A 147 18.11 -3.39 25.80
C ASP A 147 19.42 -4.09 25.43
N ASP A 148 19.39 -4.89 24.37
CA ASP A 148 20.52 -5.56 23.76
C ASP A 148 20.62 -5.33 22.25
N VAL A 149 21.75 -5.76 21.68
CA VAL A 149 21.97 -5.77 20.23
C VAL A 149 21.62 -7.15 19.71
N ILE A 150 20.75 -7.19 18.70
CA ILE A 150 20.48 -8.41 17.94
C ILE A 150 21.66 -8.67 17.01
N GLU A 151 22.32 -9.81 17.21
CA GLU A 151 23.46 -10.24 16.40
C GLU A 151 23.02 -10.55 14.96
N GLU A 152 23.89 -10.26 13.99
CA GLU A 152 23.58 -10.50 12.56
C GLU A 152 23.26 -11.96 12.23
N THR A 153 23.75 -12.91 13.05
CA THR A 153 23.44 -14.34 12.91
C THR A 153 22.00 -14.68 13.27
N GLU A 154 21.35 -13.83 14.09
CA GLU A 154 19.96 -13.97 14.45
C GLU A 154 19.05 -13.23 13.46
N ALA A 155 19.29 -11.93 13.26
CA ALA A 155 18.56 -11.13 12.30
C ALA A 155 19.41 -9.96 11.77
N LYS A 156 19.40 -9.78 10.45
CA LYS A 156 20.02 -8.63 9.81
C LYS A 156 19.01 -7.49 9.66
N PRO A 157 19.32 -6.27 10.11
CA PRO A 157 18.42 -5.14 9.93
C PRO A 157 18.11 -4.85 8.45
N ILE A 158 16.89 -4.38 8.19
CA ILE A 158 16.45 -3.91 6.88
C ILE A 158 16.77 -2.42 6.67
N VAL A 159 16.61 -1.94 5.44
CA VAL A 159 16.83 -0.54 5.10
C VAL A 159 15.52 0.24 5.29
N PRO A 160 15.44 1.23 6.20
CA PRO A 160 14.28 2.11 6.24
C PRO A 160 14.31 3.04 5.01
N GLY A 161 13.20 3.14 4.29
CA GLY A 161 13.05 3.96 3.09
C GLY A 161 12.96 5.45 3.42
N VAL A 162 14.08 6.05 3.84
CA VAL A 162 14.13 7.44 4.35
C VAL A 162 14.93 8.40 3.47
N GLN A 163 15.59 7.88 2.43
CA GLN A 163 16.50 8.68 1.60
C GLN A 163 15.77 9.42 0.47
N TYR A 164 14.71 8.81 -0.06
CA TYR A 164 13.96 9.31 -1.20
C TYR A 164 12.47 9.26 -0.92
N PRO A 165 11.66 10.17 -1.50
CA PRO A 165 10.22 10.04 -1.47
C PRO A 165 9.76 8.68 -2.00
N MET A 166 8.78 8.06 -1.35
CA MET A 166 8.27 6.72 -1.65
C MET A 166 7.78 6.55 -3.09
N TRP A 167 7.32 7.62 -3.75
CA TRP A 167 6.85 7.57 -5.15
C TRP A 167 7.96 7.73 -6.19
N LYS A 168 9.24 7.78 -5.81
CA LYS A 168 10.34 7.80 -6.80
C LYS A 168 10.31 6.53 -7.65
N SER A 169 10.62 6.67 -8.94
CA SER A 169 10.56 5.58 -9.93
C SER A 169 11.58 4.46 -9.72
N ILE A 170 12.49 4.60 -8.75
CA ILE A 170 13.41 3.55 -8.32
C ILE A 170 12.70 2.43 -7.54
N TYR A 171 11.53 2.74 -6.97
CA TYR A 171 10.74 1.86 -6.14
C TYR A 171 9.64 1.16 -6.93
N SER A 172 9.20 0.00 -6.45
CA SER A 172 8.05 -0.72 -7.00
C SER A 172 6.72 -0.06 -6.62
N HIS A 173 5.72 -0.25 -7.48
CA HIS A 173 4.31 0.07 -7.17
C HIS A 173 3.59 -1.06 -6.42
N SER A 174 4.36 -1.92 -5.75
CA SER A 174 3.87 -3.03 -4.95
C SER A 174 4.86 -3.37 -3.83
N PHE A 175 4.36 -4.01 -2.80
CA PHE A 175 5.12 -4.37 -1.63
C PHE A 175 4.78 -5.78 -1.12
N THR A 176 5.69 -6.31 -0.32
CA THR A 176 5.55 -7.52 0.46
C THR A 176 5.25 -7.14 1.91
N ALA A 177 4.20 -7.73 2.50
CA ALA A 177 3.91 -7.62 3.92
C ALA A 177 4.44 -8.86 4.65
N VAL A 178 5.12 -8.65 5.78
CA VAL A 178 5.51 -9.74 6.70
C VAL A 178 5.12 -9.34 8.13
N GLY A 179 4.32 -10.17 8.79
CA GLY A 179 3.65 -9.83 10.05
C GLY A 179 3.13 -11.06 10.80
N TYR A 180 2.61 -10.82 12.00
CA TYR A 180 2.20 -11.82 12.98
C TYR A 180 0.67 -11.83 13.21
N GLY A 181 -0.10 -11.20 12.31
CA GLY A 181 -1.54 -11.09 12.42
C GLY A 181 -2.31 -12.39 12.21
N VAL A 182 -3.61 -12.29 12.49
CA VAL A 182 -4.59 -13.33 12.18
C VAL A 182 -4.75 -13.50 10.68
N THR A 183 -5.28 -14.64 10.25
CA THR A 183 -5.38 -14.98 8.82
C THR A 183 -6.67 -14.50 8.17
N SER A 184 -7.60 -14.04 8.99
CA SER A 184 -8.87 -13.39 8.66
C SER A 184 -9.39 -12.72 9.95
N PRO A 185 -10.38 -11.82 9.87
CA PRO A 185 -10.95 -11.15 11.05
C PRO A 185 -11.35 -12.05 12.22
N GLN A 186 -11.80 -13.28 11.94
CA GLN A 186 -12.15 -14.30 12.95
C GLN A 186 -11.19 -15.52 12.90
N GLY A 187 -10.07 -15.38 12.21
CA GLY A 187 -9.14 -16.47 11.91
C GLY A 187 -8.20 -16.79 13.07
N PRO A 188 -7.76 -18.06 13.21
CA PRO A 188 -6.73 -18.41 14.16
C PRO A 188 -5.36 -17.88 13.71
N GLY A 189 -4.37 -17.97 14.61
CA GLY A 189 -2.96 -17.91 14.22
C GLY A 189 -2.22 -16.62 14.53
N VAL A 190 -2.81 -15.66 15.25
CA VAL A 190 -2.04 -14.52 15.78
C VAL A 190 -0.75 -15.00 16.45
N GLY A 191 0.34 -14.25 16.30
CA GLY A 191 1.66 -14.61 16.80
C GLY A 191 2.41 -15.65 15.97
N GLN A 192 1.97 -15.97 14.75
CA GLN A 192 2.74 -16.74 13.76
C GLN A 192 3.14 -15.83 12.58
N ARG A 193 4.43 -15.76 12.28
CA ARG A 193 4.97 -14.93 11.20
C ARG A 193 4.62 -15.46 9.83
N ARG A 194 4.18 -14.55 8.98
CA ARG A 194 3.61 -14.86 7.68
C ARG A 194 3.96 -13.79 6.67
N ILE A 195 3.93 -14.17 5.41
CA ILE A 195 4.33 -13.34 4.29
C ILE A 195 3.25 -13.32 3.20
N LYS A 196 2.99 -12.12 2.65
CA LYS A 196 2.19 -11.93 1.44
C LYS A 196 2.92 -10.96 0.51
N ARG A 197 3.20 -11.40 -0.71
CA ARG A 197 3.93 -10.63 -1.73
C ARG A 197 2.97 -9.98 -2.72
N GLY A 198 3.43 -8.94 -3.42
CA GLY A 198 2.69 -8.35 -4.55
C GLY A 198 1.45 -7.58 -4.15
N ILE A 199 1.40 -7.01 -2.95
CA ILE A 199 0.30 -6.14 -2.54
C ILE A 199 0.49 -4.80 -3.26
N PRO A 200 -0.49 -4.33 -4.05
CA PRO A 200 -0.31 -3.09 -4.81
C PRO A 200 -0.28 -1.87 -3.88
N VAL A 201 0.55 -0.89 -4.21
CA VAL A 201 0.43 0.48 -3.70
C VAL A 201 -0.64 1.18 -4.54
N LEU A 202 -1.75 1.56 -3.92
CA LEU A 202 -2.90 2.13 -4.62
C LEU A 202 -2.74 3.64 -4.85
N CYS A 203 -2.27 4.36 -3.83
CA CYS A 203 -1.93 5.77 -3.96
C CYS A 203 -0.94 6.20 -2.87
N VAL A 204 -0.20 7.28 -3.15
CA VAL A 204 0.69 7.96 -2.20
C VAL A 204 0.47 9.47 -2.36
N PRO A 205 0.10 10.21 -1.29
CA PRO A 205 -0.06 11.66 -1.36
C PRO A 205 1.22 12.34 -1.85
N GLY A 206 1.09 13.31 -2.75
CA GLY A 206 2.21 14.01 -3.39
C GLY A 206 2.84 13.26 -4.57
N SER A 207 2.40 12.03 -4.88
CA SER A 207 2.84 11.29 -6.06
C SER A 207 2.33 11.93 -7.35
N PRO A 208 3.19 12.28 -8.33
CA PRO A 208 2.74 12.82 -9.62
C PRO A 208 1.90 11.86 -10.46
N LYS A 209 1.94 10.55 -10.16
CA LYS A 209 1.31 9.49 -10.97
C LYS A 209 0.19 8.74 -10.24
N ALA A 210 0.13 8.84 -8.91
CA ALA A 210 -0.77 8.05 -8.08
C ALA A 210 -1.09 8.80 -6.78
N ASP A 211 -1.49 10.07 -6.89
CA ASP A 211 -1.88 10.89 -5.73
C ASP A 211 -3.17 10.36 -5.09
N CYS A 212 -3.28 10.51 -3.77
CA CYS A 212 -4.47 10.07 -3.02
C CYS A 212 -5.63 11.08 -3.03
N GLY A 213 -5.47 12.27 -3.62
CA GLY A 213 -6.52 13.29 -3.70
C GLY A 213 -6.95 13.86 -2.35
N GLY A 214 -6.07 13.85 -1.35
CA GLY A 214 -6.35 14.35 0.01
C GLY A 214 -7.28 13.46 0.85
N VAL A 215 -7.47 12.19 0.47
CA VAL A 215 -8.33 11.24 1.21
C VAL A 215 -7.68 10.76 2.51
N ILE A 216 -6.36 10.81 2.61
CA ILE A 216 -5.56 10.42 3.77
C ILE A 216 -4.53 11.52 4.08
N ASN A 217 -3.87 11.43 5.24
CA ASN A 217 -2.83 12.37 5.62
C ASN A 217 -1.59 12.22 4.71
N ASP A 218 -0.87 13.32 4.45
CA ASP A 218 0.30 13.34 3.56
C ASP A 218 1.43 12.40 4.00
N ASN A 219 1.52 12.08 5.29
CA ASN A 219 2.52 11.17 5.85
C ASN A 219 2.14 9.68 5.71
N GLU A 220 1.07 9.36 4.99
CA GLU A 220 0.54 8.00 4.85
C GLU A 220 0.51 7.54 3.39
N PHE A 221 0.22 6.26 3.15
CA PHE A 221 -0.11 5.74 1.82
C PHE A 221 -1.15 4.63 1.90
N ILE A 222 -1.84 4.37 0.78
CA ILE A 222 -2.85 3.31 0.68
C ILE A 222 -2.26 2.10 -0.06
N GLY A 223 -2.32 0.94 0.58
CA GLY A 223 -2.04 -0.36 -0.01
C GLY A 223 -3.32 -1.15 -0.31
N GLY A 224 -3.17 -2.21 -1.09
CA GLY A 224 -4.22 -3.19 -1.33
C GLY A 224 -4.55 -4.07 -0.12
N ASP A 225 -5.44 -5.03 -0.34
CA ASP A 225 -5.94 -5.91 0.72
C ASP A 225 -4.92 -6.97 1.15
N GLY A 226 -5.05 -7.43 2.41
CA GLY A 226 -4.35 -8.63 2.88
C GLY A 226 -3.89 -8.59 4.32
N THR A 227 -3.71 -7.42 4.90
CA THR A 227 -3.26 -7.29 6.29
C THR A 227 -4.44 -7.29 7.25
N CYS A 228 -4.30 -7.98 8.37
CA CYS A 228 -5.36 -8.20 9.36
C CYS A 228 -4.94 -7.77 10.77
N SER A 229 -5.86 -7.90 11.73
CA SER A 229 -5.58 -7.69 13.16
C SER A 229 -4.30 -8.42 13.62
N GLY A 230 -3.39 -7.70 14.30
CA GLY A 230 -2.08 -8.21 14.72
C GLY A 230 -0.95 -8.04 13.69
N ASP A 231 -1.25 -7.70 12.44
CA ASP A 231 -0.25 -7.19 11.48
C ASP A 231 0.08 -5.71 11.74
N SER A 232 -0.62 -5.05 12.66
CA SER A 232 -0.34 -3.68 13.11
C SER A 232 1.16 -3.47 13.35
N GLY A 233 1.73 -2.43 12.74
CA GLY A 233 3.15 -2.12 12.82
C GLY A 233 4.07 -2.93 11.89
N SER A 234 3.54 -3.92 11.15
CA SER A 234 4.32 -4.64 10.12
C SER A 234 4.79 -3.69 9.03
N SER A 235 5.97 -3.95 8.49
CA SER A 235 6.51 -3.13 7.39
C SER A 235 5.95 -3.54 6.03
N ALA A 236 5.73 -2.55 5.17
CA ALA A 236 5.54 -2.71 3.75
C ALA A 236 6.90 -2.71 3.04
N TYR A 237 7.42 -3.89 2.69
CA TYR A 237 8.71 -4.02 2.04
C TYR A 237 8.60 -3.86 0.53
N ASP A 238 9.37 -2.95 -0.08
CA ASP A 238 9.45 -2.78 -1.53
C ASP A 238 9.74 -4.09 -2.26
N ASP A 239 8.87 -4.52 -3.18
CA ASP A 239 9.01 -5.81 -3.84
C ASP A 239 10.30 -5.94 -4.68
N ASN A 240 10.80 -4.83 -5.22
CA ASN A 240 12.01 -4.82 -6.04
C ASN A 240 13.25 -5.16 -5.20
N THR A 241 13.41 -4.51 -4.05
CA THR A 241 14.51 -4.76 -3.12
C THR A 241 14.32 -6.07 -2.36
N PHE A 242 13.09 -6.41 -1.96
CA PHE A 242 12.78 -7.65 -1.26
C PHE A 242 13.14 -8.88 -2.10
N SER A 243 12.80 -8.87 -3.40
CA SER A 243 13.10 -9.98 -4.31
C SER A 243 14.59 -10.11 -4.64
N LYS A 244 15.31 -8.99 -4.80
CA LYS A 244 16.73 -9.00 -5.17
C LYS A 244 17.65 -9.56 -4.10
N ALA A 245 17.22 -9.48 -2.85
CA ALA A 245 18.07 -9.83 -1.73
C ALA A 245 17.53 -10.99 -0.87
N ASP A 246 16.50 -11.69 -1.36
CA ASP A 246 15.76 -12.70 -0.59
C ASP A 246 15.37 -12.16 0.80
N GLY A 247 14.89 -10.92 0.82
CA GLY A 247 14.58 -10.13 2.00
C GLY A 247 15.76 -9.46 2.73
N ASN A 248 17.01 -9.91 2.56
CA ASN A 248 18.17 -9.32 3.25
C ASN A 248 18.52 -7.93 2.73
N GLY A 249 18.23 -6.87 3.48
CA GLY A 249 18.38 -5.50 2.97
C GLY A 249 17.21 -5.07 2.09
N ALA A 250 16.05 -5.71 2.26
CA ALA A 250 14.78 -5.18 1.81
C ALA A 250 14.60 -3.73 2.30
N LEU A 251 13.93 -2.92 1.50
CA LEU A 251 13.59 -1.55 1.90
C LEU A 251 12.16 -1.51 2.44
N SER A 252 11.95 -0.89 3.60
CA SER A 252 10.62 -0.66 4.16
C SER A 252 10.10 0.73 3.79
N PHE A 253 8.90 0.78 3.20
CA PHE A 253 8.21 2.04 2.90
C PHE A 253 7.52 2.66 4.11
N GLY A 254 7.04 1.85 5.03
CA GLY A 254 6.13 2.30 6.08
C GLY A 254 5.65 1.17 6.96
N VAL A 255 5.02 1.54 8.07
CA VAL A 255 4.42 0.60 9.04
C VAL A 255 2.90 0.60 8.94
N LEU A 256 2.29 -0.58 9.03
CA LEU A 256 0.84 -0.73 8.93
C LEU A 256 0.18 -0.02 10.12
N SER A 257 -0.59 1.03 9.82
CA SER A 257 -1.32 1.80 10.82
C SER A 257 -2.76 1.29 10.96
N ARG A 258 -3.48 1.18 9.85
CA ARG A 258 -4.93 0.88 9.85
C ARG A 258 -5.29 -0.07 8.73
N GLY A 259 -6.36 -0.82 8.94
CA GLY A 259 -7.00 -1.68 7.96
C GLY A 259 -8.49 -1.80 8.28
N GLY A 260 -9.27 -2.29 7.32
CA GLY A 260 -10.70 -2.50 7.46
C GLY A 260 -11.06 -3.98 7.41
N GLU A 261 -12.34 -4.24 7.70
CA GLU A 261 -12.93 -5.56 7.56
C GLU A 261 -14.26 -5.45 6.81
N GLU A 262 -14.42 -6.25 5.76
CA GLU A 262 -15.66 -6.31 4.98
C GLU A 262 -15.96 -7.77 4.63
N ASN A 263 -17.19 -8.21 4.88
CA ASN A 263 -17.65 -9.58 4.55
C ASN A 263 -16.73 -10.70 5.09
N GLY A 264 -16.17 -10.50 6.29
CA GLY A 264 -15.26 -11.46 6.91
C GLY A 264 -13.89 -11.54 6.23
N GLN A 265 -13.52 -10.52 5.45
CA GLN A 265 -12.20 -10.36 4.84
C GLN A 265 -11.55 -9.09 5.36
N CYS A 266 -10.23 -9.11 5.53
CA CYS A 266 -9.45 -7.91 5.78
C CYS A 266 -9.28 -7.15 4.46
N VAL A 267 -9.69 -5.88 4.45
CA VAL A 267 -9.74 -5.02 3.27
C VAL A 267 -9.13 -3.67 3.56
N GLY A 268 -8.44 -3.11 2.57
CA GLY A 268 -7.72 -1.85 2.69
C GLY A 268 -6.55 -1.93 3.66
N SER A 269 -5.50 -1.18 3.34
CA SER A 269 -4.40 -0.98 4.27
C SER A 269 -3.89 0.45 4.15
N ILE A 270 -3.71 1.11 5.29
CA ILE A 270 -3.10 2.42 5.39
C ILE A 270 -1.84 2.28 6.22
N TYR A 271 -0.74 2.79 5.67
CA TYR A 271 0.57 2.73 6.29
C TYR A 271 1.08 4.14 6.56
N THR A 272 1.77 4.31 7.69
CA THR A 272 2.55 5.52 7.97
C THR A 272 3.90 5.39 7.26
N ARG A 273 4.24 6.37 6.42
CA ARG A 273 5.44 6.33 5.58
C ARG A 273 6.72 6.62 6.37
N LEU A 274 7.80 5.90 6.11
CA LEU A 274 9.08 6.14 6.79
C LEU A 274 9.80 7.39 6.28
N ASP A 275 9.67 7.71 4.99
CA ASP A 275 10.30 8.90 4.39
C ASP A 275 9.80 10.22 4.99
N ALA A 276 8.54 10.27 5.43
CA ALA A 276 7.97 11.39 6.17
C ALA A 276 8.55 11.57 7.59
N TYR A 277 9.18 10.53 8.16
CA TYR A 277 9.74 10.52 9.52
C TYR A 277 11.25 10.30 9.56
N ARG A 278 11.95 10.67 8.47
CA ARG A 278 13.39 10.50 8.32
C ARG A 278 14.19 10.91 9.56
N ASP A 279 13.96 12.13 10.05
CA ASP A 279 14.78 12.69 11.12
C ASP A 279 14.51 12.01 12.46
N LEU A 280 13.25 11.69 12.76
CA LEU A 280 12.90 10.87 13.92
C LEU A 280 13.64 9.53 13.88
N ILE A 281 13.62 8.85 12.74
CA ILE A 281 14.25 7.54 12.56
C ILE A 281 15.76 7.61 12.76
N ILE A 282 16.43 8.54 12.08
CA ILE A 282 17.89 8.67 12.15
C ILE A 282 18.35 9.09 13.54
N ASN A 283 17.67 10.06 14.16
CA ASN A 283 18.04 10.52 15.50
C ASN A 283 17.87 9.41 16.54
N THR A 284 16.79 8.64 16.46
CA THR A 284 16.57 7.50 17.35
C THR A 284 17.65 6.44 17.19
N VAL A 285 17.97 6.05 15.96
CA VAL A 285 19.00 5.04 15.71
C VAL A 285 20.40 5.52 16.13
N LYS A 286 20.70 6.81 15.93
CA LYS A 286 21.94 7.43 16.43
C LYS A 286 22.02 7.43 17.95
N GLN A 287 20.92 7.72 18.65
CA GLN A 287 20.84 7.65 20.10
C GLN A 287 21.01 6.21 20.58
N ALA A 288 20.25 5.27 20.04
CA ALA A 288 20.27 3.86 20.41
C ALA A 288 21.63 3.20 20.17
N SER A 289 22.38 3.62 19.15
CA SER A 289 23.74 3.15 18.87
C SER A 289 24.83 3.78 19.74
N ASN A 290 24.48 4.64 20.70
CA ASN A 290 25.39 5.48 21.48
C ASN A 290 26.31 6.30 20.56
N ASN A 291 25.73 7.03 19.62
CA ASN A 291 26.43 7.79 18.58
C ASN A 291 27.39 6.88 17.77
N TRP A 292 26.87 5.79 17.22
CA TRP A 292 27.59 4.86 16.34
C TRP A 292 28.77 4.12 17.00
N LYS A 293 28.76 4.01 18.34
CA LYS A 293 29.78 3.26 19.08
C LYS A 293 29.46 1.77 19.19
N LEU A 294 28.18 1.40 19.18
CA LEU A 294 27.74 0.01 19.24
C LEU A 294 27.87 -0.69 17.88
N TYR A 295 27.61 0.04 16.79
CA TYR A 295 27.74 -0.45 15.42
C TYR A 295 27.99 0.72 14.45
N PRO A 296 28.60 0.47 13.28
CA PRO A 296 28.89 1.51 12.29
C PRO A 296 27.64 2.27 11.84
N GLU A 297 27.82 3.56 11.52
CA GLU A 297 26.75 4.39 10.96
C GLU A 297 26.24 3.80 9.63
N PRO A 298 24.93 3.46 9.53
CA PRO A 298 24.38 2.90 8.31
C PRO A 298 24.35 3.91 7.16
N ALA A 299 24.65 3.47 5.94
CA ALA A 299 24.69 4.35 4.76
C ALA A 299 23.36 5.06 4.45
N TRP A 300 22.22 4.47 4.85
CA TRP A 300 20.90 5.07 4.63
C TRP A 300 20.63 6.31 5.51
N THR A 301 21.45 6.56 6.52
CA THR A 301 21.37 7.78 7.36
C THR A 301 21.85 9.02 6.63
N ALA A 302 22.65 8.86 5.57
CA ALA A 302 23.03 9.95 4.70
C ALA A 302 21.82 10.39 3.85
N PRO A 303 21.63 11.70 3.63
CA PRO A 303 20.69 12.16 2.62
C PRO A 303 21.01 11.51 1.27
N ALA A 304 19.97 11.23 0.49
CA ALA A 304 20.20 10.94 -0.92
C ALA A 304 21.02 12.10 -1.54
N PRO A 305 21.97 11.80 -2.44
CA PRO A 305 22.50 12.85 -3.31
C PRO A 305 21.31 13.57 -3.96
N PRO A 306 21.38 14.91 -4.14
CA PRO A 306 20.43 15.59 -5.01
C PRO A 306 20.33 14.78 -6.29
N GLU A 307 19.11 14.60 -6.82
CA GLU A 307 18.99 14.12 -8.19
C GLU A 307 19.90 15.01 -9.01
N ALA A 308 20.90 14.41 -9.67
CA ALA A 308 21.64 15.15 -10.65
C ALA A 308 20.57 15.75 -11.57
N ASP A 309 20.46 17.08 -11.60
CA ASP A 309 19.75 17.76 -12.67
C ASP A 309 20.13 17.01 -13.93
N ALA A 310 19.16 16.54 -14.72
CA ALA A 310 19.41 15.72 -15.89
C ALA A 310 20.37 16.49 -16.81
N GLY A 311 21.66 16.26 -16.59
CA GLY A 311 22.75 17.14 -16.93
C GLY A 311 23.89 16.21 -17.24
N ALA A 312 24.02 15.95 -18.54
CA ALA A 312 25.11 15.24 -19.17
C ALA A 312 25.48 13.90 -18.52
N LYS A 313 24.86 12.82 -19.02
CA LYS A 313 25.66 11.60 -19.16
C LYS A 313 26.76 11.89 -20.17
N ASP A 314 27.97 12.08 -19.68
CA ASP A 314 29.21 11.69 -20.37
C ASP A 314 29.11 10.18 -20.68
N SER A 315 28.31 9.87 -21.69
CA SER A 315 28.52 8.70 -22.53
C SER A 315 29.45 9.23 -23.61
N GLY A 316 30.55 8.55 -23.90
CA GLY A 316 31.42 8.87 -25.04
C GLY A 316 30.71 8.68 -26.39
N ALA A 317 29.63 9.43 -26.62
CA ALA A 317 28.96 9.66 -27.87
C ALA A 317 29.52 10.95 -28.47
N PRO A 318 29.54 11.10 -29.82
CA PRO A 318 30.00 12.33 -30.44
C PRO A 318 29.18 13.51 -29.90
N PRO A 319 29.78 14.70 -29.73
CA PRO A 319 29.11 15.83 -29.12
C PRO A 319 27.75 16.08 -29.77
N THR A 320 26.68 16.05 -28.97
CA THR A 320 25.36 16.51 -29.40
C THR A 320 25.52 17.95 -29.86
N PRO A 321 24.99 18.33 -31.04
CA PRO A 321 25.06 19.70 -31.52
C PRO A 321 24.47 20.65 -30.47
N ALA A 322 25.09 21.83 -30.31
CA ALA A 322 24.53 22.87 -29.46
C ALA A 322 23.07 23.16 -29.88
N PRO A 323 22.16 23.45 -28.93
CA PRO A 323 20.80 23.87 -29.25
C PRO A 323 20.85 25.04 -30.24
N LYS A 324 19.98 25.00 -31.23
CA LYS A 324 19.93 25.98 -32.31
C LYS A 324 19.34 27.28 -31.80
N SER A 325 19.87 28.39 -32.28
CA SER A 325 19.46 29.72 -31.85
C SER A 325 18.16 30.13 -32.55
N PHE A 326 17.55 31.21 -32.07
CA PHE A 326 16.35 31.79 -32.68
C PHE A 326 16.54 32.04 -34.19
N GLY A 327 15.61 31.51 -35.01
CA GLY A 327 15.60 31.61 -36.47
C GLY A 327 16.17 30.41 -37.23
N ASP A 328 16.85 29.48 -36.56
CA ASP A 328 17.43 28.28 -37.18
C ASP A 328 16.38 27.21 -37.48
N ASP A 329 16.58 26.41 -38.54
CA ASP A 329 15.65 25.34 -38.92
C ASP A 329 15.58 24.24 -37.85
N CYS A 330 14.38 23.82 -37.45
CA CYS A 330 14.16 22.80 -36.42
C CYS A 330 13.10 21.77 -36.83
N THR A 331 13.17 20.57 -36.26
CA THR A 331 12.10 19.57 -36.42
C THR A 331 11.16 19.51 -35.22
N ASP A 332 11.65 19.80 -34.02
CA ASP A 332 10.86 19.85 -32.80
C ASP A 332 11.52 20.78 -31.77
N GLY A 333 10.78 21.09 -30.70
CA GLY A 333 11.20 22.07 -29.69
C GLY A 333 12.51 21.72 -28.99
N SER A 334 12.91 20.44 -28.93
CA SER A 334 14.15 20.04 -28.26
C SER A 334 15.42 20.50 -28.98
N GLU A 335 15.31 20.88 -30.25
CA GLU A 335 16.44 21.42 -31.03
C GLU A 335 16.70 22.91 -30.79
N CYS A 336 15.83 23.61 -30.07
CA CYS A 336 15.86 25.07 -29.93
C CYS A 336 16.23 25.51 -28.53
N GLU A 337 17.08 26.55 -28.40
CA GLU A 337 17.44 27.14 -27.10
C GLU A 337 16.21 27.55 -26.25
N SER A 338 15.14 27.97 -26.92
CA SER A 338 13.88 28.42 -26.33
C SER A 338 12.89 27.30 -26.00
N ALA A 339 13.21 26.06 -26.38
CA ALA A 339 12.28 24.92 -26.42
C ALA A 339 11.06 25.07 -27.35
N VAL A 340 11.05 26.09 -28.23
CA VAL A 340 9.92 26.38 -29.14
C VAL A 340 10.37 26.24 -30.59
N CYS A 341 9.81 25.24 -31.29
CA CYS A 341 9.94 25.08 -32.74
C CYS A 341 8.61 25.46 -33.40
N ALA A 342 8.59 26.56 -34.14
CA ALA A 342 7.37 27.11 -34.73
C ALA A 342 7.37 26.94 -36.26
N THR A 343 6.24 26.50 -36.79
CA THR A 343 6.06 26.25 -38.24
C THR A 343 5.30 27.39 -38.88
N ASP A 344 5.87 27.97 -39.93
CA ASP A 344 5.25 29.05 -40.70
C ASP A 344 4.21 28.51 -41.72
N SER A 345 3.53 29.42 -42.43
CA SER A 345 2.52 29.04 -43.42
C SER A 345 3.06 28.37 -44.70
N ASN A 346 4.38 28.21 -44.82
CA ASN A 346 5.04 27.51 -45.92
C ASN A 346 5.58 26.13 -45.46
N ASP A 347 5.09 25.62 -44.33
CA ASP A 347 5.55 24.39 -43.68
C ASP A 347 7.03 24.41 -43.28
N LYS A 348 7.62 25.61 -43.10
CA LYS A 348 9.00 25.76 -42.63
C LYS A 348 9.01 25.92 -41.11
N SER A 349 9.67 24.98 -40.43
CA SER A 349 9.83 24.99 -38.98
C SER A 349 11.16 25.62 -38.57
N THR A 350 11.11 26.65 -37.71
CA THR A 350 12.29 27.35 -37.20
C THR A 350 12.19 27.60 -35.70
N CYS A 351 13.33 27.67 -35.02
CA CYS A 351 13.42 27.95 -33.60
C CYS A 351 12.88 29.35 -33.32
N SER A 352 11.87 29.43 -32.47
CA SER A 352 11.13 30.66 -32.17
C SER A 352 11.11 30.91 -30.66
N THR A 353 10.33 31.86 -30.17
CA THR A 353 10.09 32.08 -28.74
C THR A 353 8.61 32.33 -28.52
N ALA A 354 8.14 32.08 -27.29
CA ALA A 354 6.82 32.51 -26.88
C ALA A 354 6.72 34.04 -26.90
N CYS A 355 5.55 34.57 -27.25
CA CYS A 355 5.30 36.00 -27.35
C CYS A 355 3.87 36.34 -26.91
N ASP A 356 3.63 37.63 -26.69
CA ASP A 356 2.32 38.16 -26.33
C ASP A 356 1.80 39.03 -27.48
N ALA A 357 0.66 38.65 -28.05
CA ALA A 357 0.04 39.36 -29.17
C ALA A 357 -0.39 40.80 -28.83
N THR A 358 -0.47 41.16 -27.54
CA THR A 358 -0.78 42.50 -27.07
C THR A 358 0.45 43.39 -26.86
N ASP A 359 1.65 42.79 -26.88
CA ASP A 359 2.93 43.50 -26.78
C ASP A 359 3.68 43.45 -28.11
N ALA A 360 3.72 44.59 -28.80
CA ALA A 360 4.39 44.74 -30.09
C ALA A 360 5.94 44.60 -30.02
N THR A 361 6.52 44.51 -28.83
CA THR A 361 7.96 44.31 -28.60
C THR A 361 8.32 42.88 -28.19
N SER A 362 7.33 42.00 -28.05
CA SER A 362 7.51 40.62 -27.59
C SER A 362 8.24 39.71 -28.59
N CYS A 363 8.41 40.13 -29.84
CA CYS A 363 9.15 39.42 -30.87
C CYS A 363 10.33 40.24 -31.41
N PRO A 364 11.44 39.58 -31.81
CA PRO A 364 12.56 40.25 -32.48
C PRO A 364 12.16 40.94 -33.79
N ASP A 365 12.96 41.93 -34.20
CA ASP A 365 12.76 42.65 -35.45
C ASP A 365 12.69 41.69 -36.65
N GLY A 366 11.64 41.85 -37.47
CA GLY A 366 11.36 40.97 -38.60
C GLY A 366 10.36 39.83 -38.29
N TYR A 367 9.90 39.69 -37.04
CA TYR A 367 8.94 38.66 -36.62
C TYR A 367 7.67 39.31 -36.03
N VAL A 368 6.55 38.58 -36.08
CA VAL A 368 5.25 38.97 -35.52
C VAL A 368 4.72 37.84 -34.65
N CYS A 369 4.06 38.20 -33.56
CA CYS A 369 3.45 37.23 -32.66
C CYS A 369 2.18 36.65 -33.29
N GLU A 370 2.19 35.37 -33.61
CA GLU A 370 1.06 34.63 -34.16
C GLU A 370 0.87 33.34 -33.35
N SER A 371 -0.32 33.11 -32.81
CA SER A 371 -0.61 31.93 -31.96
C SER A 371 0.39 31.75 -30.80
N ASP A 372 0.72 32.86 -30.14
CA ASP A 372 1.63 32.96 -28.99
C ASP A 372 3.09 32.55 -29.26
N VAL A 373 3.50 32.49 -30.54
CA VAL A 373 4.90 32.28 -30.97
C VAL A 373 5.34 33.29 -32.04
N CYS A 374 6.63 33.62 -32.09
CA CYS A 374 7.16 34.58 -33.06
C CYS A 374 7.38 33.95 -34.44
N LEU A 375 6.60 34.36 -35.45
CA LEU A 375 6.77 33.92 -36.84
C LEU A 375 7.32 35.05 -37.73
N PRO A 376 8.07 34.73 -38.81
CA PRO A 376 8.59 35.75 -39.72
C PRO A 376 7.46 36.60 -40.31
N LYS A 377 7.63 37.92 -40.34
CA LYS A 377 6.69 38.83 -41.02
C LYS A 377 6.63 38.42 -42.50
N LYS A 378 5.43 38.04 -42.98
CA LYS A 378 5.22 37.77 -44.40
C LYS A 378 5.70 38.97 -45.22
N ALA A 379 6.58 38.73 -46.19
CA ALA A 379 6.94 39.75 -47.16
C ALA A 379 5.65 40.25 -47.82
N GLU A 380 5.44 41.56 -47.82
CA GLU A 380 4.34 42.17 -48.58
C GLU A 380 4.52 41.80 -50.05
N ALA A 381 3.76 40.82 -50.51
CA ALA A 381 3.53 40.62 -51.92
C ALA A 381 2.82 41.88 -52.43
N SER A 382 3.55 42.65 -53.24
CA SER A 382 3.02 43.71 -54.09
C SER A 382 1.64 43.33 -54.64
N LYS A 383 0.64 44.20 -54.43
CA LYS A 383 -0.73 44.06 -54.96
C LYS A 383 -0.71 43.52 -56.40
N PRO A 384 -1.59 42.55 -56.70
CA PRO A 384 -2.53 42.78 -57.79
C PRO A 384 -3.97 42.42 -57.40
N GLN A 385 -4.82 43.43 -57.63
CA GLN A 385 -6.11 43.36 -58.31
C GLN A 385 -7.19 42.38 -57.82
N THR A 386 -8.19 43.00 -57.22
CA THR A 386 -9.61 42.65 -57.11
C THR A 386 -10.10 41.58 -58.08
N THR A 387 -10.65 40.50 -57.55
CA THR A 387 -11.83 39.87 -58.16
C THR A 387 -12.84 39.53 -57.07
N THR A 388 -13.98 40.20 -57.15
CA THR A 388 -15.10 40.10 -56.23
C THR A 388 -15.94 38.88 -56.56
N THR A 389 -16.22 38.03 -55.56
CA THR A 389 -17.50 37.31 -55.53
C THR A 389 -17.95 37.08 -54.09
N THR A 390 -18.95 37.87 -53.70
CA THR A 390 -19.98 37.63 -52.66
C THR A 390 -20.42 36.15 -52.64
N THR A 391 -20.79 35.54 -51.50
CA THR A 391 -21.98 35.88 -50.69
C THR A 391 -21.96 35.19 -49.30
N SER A 392 -22.42 35.95 -48.30
CA SER A 392 -23.23 35.64 -47.09
C SER A 392 -23.52 34.19 -46.67
N GLY A 393 -23.36 33.94 -45.36
CA GLY A 393 -23.91 32.77 -44.67
C GLY A 393 -25.42 32.83 -44.43
N CYS A 394 -25.97 31.78 -43.82
CA CYS A 394 -27.24 31.80 -43.08
C CYS A 394 -27.38 30.55 -42.21
N ALA A 395 -27.91 30.76 -41.00
CA ALA A 395 -28.54 29.75 -40.17
C ALA A 395 -30.05 29.64 -40.49
N VAL A 396 -30.70 28.67 -39.84
CA VAL A 396 -32.14 28.57 -39.47
C VAL A 396 -33.07 27.67 -40.33
N ALA A 397 -33.37 26.51 -39.72
CA ALA A 397 -34.66 25.82 -39.45
C ALA A 397 -35.80 25.57 -40.47
N SER A 398 -36.21 24.30 -40.46
CA SER A 398 -37.58 23.72 -40.44
C SER A 398 -38.50 23.74 -41.68
N THR A 399 -39.36 22.72 -41.70
CA THR A 399 -40.65 22.48 -42.41
C THR A 399 -40.56 21.32 -43.41
N GLY A 400 -41.49 20.37 -43.50
CA GLY A 400 -42.75 20.09 -42.82
C GLY A 400 -43.14 18.63 -43.14
N GLN A 401 -43.84 17.94 -42.23
CA GLN A 401 -45.23 17.48 -42.42
C GLN A 401 -45.56 16.94 -43.83
N THR A 402 -46.04 15.71 -44.02
CA THR A 402 -47.43 15.32 -43.67
C THR A 402 -47.72 13.85 -44.02
N ARG A 403 -48.55 13.21 -43.16
CA ARG A 403 -49.70 12.28 -43.45
C ARG A 403 -49.38 10.92 -44.10
N THR A 404 -49.97 9.76 -43.77
CA THR A 404 -51.28 9.34 -43.20
C THR A 404 -51.14 7.83 -42.91
N SER A 405 -51.54 7.28 -41.74
CA SER A 405 -52.88 6.87 -41.29
C SER A 405 -53.23 5.39 -41.56
N TRP A 406 -53.86 4.77 -40.55
CA TRP A 406 -54.56 3.46 -40.42
C TRP A 406 -53.79 2.44 -39.57
N ALA A 407 -54.36 1.65 -38.66
CA ALA A 407 -55.64 1.62 -37.93
C ALA A 407 -55.56 0.39 -36.97
N GLY A 408 -56.29 0.40 -35.85
CA GLY A 408 -56.63 -0.80 -35.04
C GLY A 408 -55.68 -1.11 -33.89
N ALA A 409 -56.10 -0.99 -32.62
CA ALA A 409 -56.81 -2.03 -31.83
C ALA A 409 -55.84 -3.15 -31.41
N GLU A 410 -55.76 -3.69 -30.19
CA GLU A 410 -56.40 -3.60 -28.88
C GLU A 410 -55.56 -4.52 -27.94
N LEU A 411 -55.77 -4.44 -26.60
CA LEU A 411 -55.48 -5.48 -25.58
C LEU A 411 -53.98 -5.83 -25.32
N GLY A 412 -53.41 -5.90 -24.11
CA GLY A 412 -53.94 -6.21 -22.79
C GLY A 412 -53.44 -7.60 -22.33
N LEU A 413 -52.45 -7.67 -21.42
CA LEU A 413 -52.21 -8.75 -20.43
C LEU A 413 -50.96 -8.39 -19.57
N MET A 414 -51.11 -7.92 -18.33
CA MET A 414 -51.17 -8.68 -17.06
C MET A 414 -49.88 -9.42 -16.67
N VAL A 415 -49.10 -8.79 -15.78
CA VAL A 415 -48.06 -9.44 -14.95
C VAL A 415 -48.75 -9.98 -13.69
N ALA A 416 -48.58 -11.28 -13.44
CA ALA A 416 -49.08 -11.98 -12.27
C ALA A 416 -48.17 -11.74 -11.05
N LEU A 417 -48.73 -11.24 -9.95
CA LEU A 417 -48.20 -11.45 -8.60
C LEU A 417 -49.32 -12.03 -7.74
N GLY A 418 -49.22 -13.34 -7.51
CA GLY A 418 -50.09 -14.12 -6.63
C GLY A 418 -49.75 -13.87 -5.17
N LEU A 419 -50.78 -13.40 -4.46
CA LEU A 419 -51.01 -13.35 -3.02
C LEU A 419 -50.57 -14.61 -2.26
N LEU A 420 -50.23 -14.46 -0.97
CA LEU A 420 -51.20 -14.78 0.09
C LEU A 420 -50.74 -14.35 1.49
N ALA A 421 -51.63 -13.58 2.12
CA ALA A 421 -51.62 -13.16 3.50
C ALA A 421 -52.17 -14.26 4.42
N VAL A 422 -51.74 -14.28 5.69
CA VAL A 422 -52.62 -14.71 6.79
C VAL A 422 -52.54 -13.73 7.96
N ARG A 423 -53.75 -13.35 8.38
CA ARG A 423 -54.16 -12.35 9.36
C ARG A 423 -53.96 -12.82 10.80
N ARG A 424 -53.60 -11.84 11.64
CA ARG A 424 -53.97 -11.60 13.05
C ARG A 424 -54.96 -12.57 13.72
N ARG A 425 -54.64 -12.96 14.96
CA ARG A 425 -55.55 -12.91 16.12
C ARG A 425 -54.79 -12.54 17.39
N SER A 426 -55.38 -11.63 18.18
CA SER A 426 -54.98 -11.20 19.52
C SER A 426 -55.72 -11.99 20.61
N ASN A 427 -55.33 -11.70 21.87
CA ASN A 427 -55.80 -12.18 23.18
C ASN A 427 -55.06 -13.42 23.69
N SER A 428 -54.64 -13.55 24.96
CA SER A 428 -54.66 -12.68 26.15
C SER A 428 -53.95 -13.44 27.30
N SER A 429 -53.39 -12.66 28.24
CA SER A 429 -53.17 -12.92 29.68
C SER A 429 -52.17 -13.97 30.23
N GLU A 430 -51.54 -13.53 31.33
CA GLU A 430 -50.91 -14.28 32.46
C GLU A 430 -49.61 -15.06 32.19
N SER A 431 -48.65 -15.22 33.11
CA SER A 431 -48.23 -14.59 34.38
C SER A 431 -46.98 -15.38 34.85
N ARG A 432 -46.15 -14.76 35.70
CA ARG A 432 -45.23 -15.37 36.69
C ARG A 432 -43.86 -15.97 36.29
N ASP A 433 -42.86 -15.40 36.96
CA ASP A 433 -41.79 -16.02 37.77
C ASP A 433 -40.99 -17.19 37.20
N SER A 434 -39.70 -16.97 36.97
CA SER A 434 -38.58 -17.45 37.82
C SER A 434 -37.25 -16.87 37.34
#